data_AF-A0A316I7Q3-F1
#
_entry.id   AF-A0A316I7Q3-F1
#
_cell.length_a   1.000
_cell.length_b   1.000
_cell.length_c   1.000
_cell.angle_alpha   90.00
_cell.angle_beta   90.00
_cell.angle_gamma   90.00
#
_symmetry.space_group_name_H-M   'P 1'
#
loop_
_entity.id
_entity.type
_entity.pdbx_description
1 polymer ?
#
loop_
_entity_poly.entity_id
_entity_poly.type
_entity_poly.pdbx_seq_one_letter_code
_entity_poly.pdbx_strand_id
1 'polypeptide(L)'
;MSADDDARRLQTANPTGWFEDLYAEAEAGKASVPWDQPHPQPHLVEWTSGTDGAGRRALVVGCGYGRDAEFLASLGYDVVAFDISPTGIATVRARYPESKVEYVVADLLDPPAEWHHAFDLVVENMTVQALPVDLHARAIERVAWLTGSTLLVLAVARDEGPAPDGPPWPLTPSEIEAFACDGRPRARSGAITPGGWLSSCVNWP
;
A
#
# COMPACT_ATOMS: atom_id res chain seq x y z
N MET A 1 10.87 14.52 -19.34
CA MET A 1 9.61 13.94 -18.85
C MET A 1 9.75 13.81 -17.35
N SER A 2 8.72 14.16 -16.58
CA SER A 2 8.74 13.93 -15.12
C SER A 2 8.43 12.46 -14.82
N ALA A 3 8.74 12.01 -13.61
CA ALA A 3 8.38 10.66 -13.13
C ALA A 3 6.87 10.36 -13.29
N ASP A 4 6.03 11.40 -13.11
CA ASP A 4 4.58 11.31 -13.26
C ASP A 4 4.16 11.10 -14.73
N ASP A 5 4.93 11.65 -15.69
CA ASP A 5 4.66 11.44 -17.11
C ASP A 5 4.98 10.01 -17.55
N ASP A 6 6.02 9.39 -16.97
CA ASP A 6 6.42 8.01 -17.27
C ASP A 6 5.40 7.00 -16.75
N ALA A 7 4.96 7.19 -15.50
CA ALA A 7 3.89 6.39 -14.88
C ALA A 7 2.60 6.43 -15.70
N ARG A 8 2.15 7.64 -16.09
CA ARG A 8 0.93 7.83 -16.88
C ARG A 8 1.00 7.18 -18.27
N ARG A 9 2.16 7.24 -18.93
CA ARG A 9 2.39 6.61 -20.24
C ARG A 9 2.25 5.09 -20.15
N LEU A 10 2.92 4.46 -19.18
CA LEU A 10 2.95 3.01 -19.04
C LEU A 10 1.58 2.44 -18.64
N GLN A 11 0.86 3.14 -17.77
CA GLN A 11 -0.48 2.72 -17.36
C GLN A 11 -1.48 2.64 -18.53
N THR A 12 -1.42 3.57 -19.48
CA THR A 12 -2.31 3.55 -20.66
C THR A 12 -2.14 2.26 -21.48
N ALA A 13 -0.95 1.64 -21.44
CA ALA A 13 -0.65 0.40 -22.15
C ALA A 13 -1.03 -0.87 -21.37
N ASN A 14 -0.98 -0.83 -20.04
CA ASN A 14 -1.26 -1.98 -19.16
C ASN A 14 -1.81 -1.52 -17.78
N PRO A 15 -3.14 -1.39 -17.61
CA PRO A 15 -3.74 -0.67 -16.48
C PRO A 15 -3.41 -1.23 -15.08
N THR A 16 -3.11 -2.52 -14.97
CA THR A 16 -2.73 -3.17 -13.70
C THR A 16 -1.27 -3.61 -13.67
N GLY A 17 -0.66 -3.92 -14.82
CA GLY A 17 0.72 -4.41 -14.89
C GLY A 17 1.79 -3.35 -15.14
N TRP A 18 1.43 -2.08 -15.32
CA TRP A 18 2.39 -1.00 -15.59
C TRP A 18 3.44 -0.79 -14.50
N PHE A 19 3.21 -1.26 -13.26
CA PHE A 19 4.21 -1.26 -12.20
C PHE A 19 5.47 -2.04 -12.59
N GLU A 20 5.30 -3.23 -13.21
CA GLU A 20 6.43 -4.05 -13.66
C GLU A 20 7.23 -3.32 -14.72
N ASP A 21 6.55 -2.73 -15.70
CA ASP A 21 7.21 -1.96 -16.76
C ASP A 21 7.96 -0.75 -16.19
N LEU A 22 7.35 -0.03 -15.22
CA LEU A 22 7.99 1.12 -14.58
C LEU A 22 9.23 0.69 -13.79
N TYR A 23 9.13 -0.38 -13.01
CA TYR A 23 10.26 -0.89 -12.23
C TYR A 23 11.38 -1.38 -13.15
N ALA A 24 11.07 -2.08 -14.23
CA ALA A 24 12.05 -2.51 -15.22
C ALA A 24 12.71 -1.31 -15.95
N GLU A 25 11.95 -0.28 -16.31
CA GLU A 25 12.50 0.95 -16.90
C GLU A 25 13.38 1.71 -15.88
N ALA A 26 13.02 1.72 -14.60
CA ALA A 26 13.80 2.35 -13.54
C ALA A 26 15.13 1.62 -13.27
N GLU A 27 15.14 0.30 -13.19
CA GLU A 27 16.37 -0.51 -13.08
C GLU A 27 17.30 -0.30 -14.28
N ALA A 28 16.74 -0.07 -15.46
CA ALA A 28 17.49 0.27 -16.67
C ALA A 28 17.96 1.74 -16.70
N GLY A 29 17.67 2.55 -15.68
CA GLY A 29 18.00 3.98 -15.61
C GLY A 29 17.24 4.85 -16.61
N LYS A 30 16.08 4.38 -17.09
CA LYS A 30 15.27 5.05 -18.13
C LYS A 30 14.05 5.78 -17.57
N ALA A 31 13.61 5.40 -16.38
CA ALA A 31 12.52 6.03 -15.65
C ALA A 31 12.92 6.24 -14.18
N SER A 32 12.08 6.93 -13.43
CA SER A 32 12.18 7.01 -11.97
C SER A 32 10.86 6.58 -11.34
N VAL A 33 10.96 6.01 -10.14
CA VAL A 33 9.80 5.59 -9.35
C VAL A 33 9.44 6.75 -8.41
N PRO A 34 8.36 7.52 -8.66
CA PRO A 34 8.09 8.75 -7.93
C PRO A 34 7.82 8.52 -6.44
N TRP A 35 7.34 7.34 -6.07
CA TRP A 35 7.06 6.96 -4.69
C TRP A 35 8.26 6.36 -3.94
N ASP A 36 9.41 6.11 -4.59
CA ASP A 36 10.62 5.62 -3.88
C ASP A 36 11.29 6.75 -3.08
N GLN A 37 10.81 6.96 -1.87
CA GLN A 37 11.36 7.94 -0.93
C GLN A 37 12.47 7.32 -0.06
N PRO A 38 13.43 8.13 0.44
CA PRO A 38 14.56 7.60 1.22
C PRO A 38 14.17 7.16 2.64
N HIS A 39 12.96 7.48 3.09
CA HIS A 39 12.45 7.20 4.43
C HIS A 39 11.08 6.50 4.35
N PRO A 40 10.67 5.76 5.39
CA PRO A 40 9.29 5.27 5.49
C PRO A 40 8.28 6.42 5.48
N GLN A 41 7.02 6.08 5.28
CA GLN A 41 5.93 7.03 5.29
C GLN A 41 5.85 7.73 6.69
N PRO A 42 5.90 9.08 6.78
CA PRO A 42 5.94 9.79 8.06
C PRO A 42 4.76 9.57 9.01
N HIS A 43 3.53 9.49 8.51
CA HIS A 43 2.32 9.11 9.24
C HIS A 43 2.34 7.66 9.72
N LEU A 44 2.98 6.73 8.99
CA LEU A 44 3.23 5.38 9.51
C LEU A 44 4.14 5.45 10.74
N VAL A 45 5.22 6.24 10.65
CA VAL A 45 6.16 6.45 11.76
C VAL A 45 5.46 7.09 12.96
N GLU A 46 4.65 8.12 12.72
CA GLU A 46 3.87 8.79 13.76
C GLU A 46 2.87 7.83 14.43
N TRP A 47 2.12 7.07 13.63
CA TRP A 47 1.10 6.14 14.12
C TRP A 47 1.68 5.00 14.95
N THR A 48 2.84 4.49 14.54
CA THR A 48 3.56 3.41 15.24
C THR A 48 4.39 3.89 16.43
N SER A 49 4.38 5.18 16.75
CA SER A 49 5.15 5.73 17.86
C SER A 49 4.78 5.05 19.19
N GLY A 50 5.77 4.43 19.83
CA GLY A 50 5.59 3.68 21.08
C GLY A 50 4.96 2.29 20.93
N THR A 51 4.79 1.79 19.70
CA THR A 51 4.35 0.41 19.46
C THR A 51 5.53 -0.57 19.57
N ASP A 52 5.24 -1.77 20.09
CA ASP A 52 6.13 -2.92 20.05
C ASP A 52 5.46 -4.00 19.16
N GLY A 53 6.15 -4.38 18.10
CA GLY A 53 5.70 -5.38 17.13
C GLY A 53 6.01 -6.81 17.56
N ALA A 54 6.74 -7.02 18.66
CA ALA A 54 7.20 -8.34 19.07
C ALA A 54 6.03 -9.34 19.20
N GLY A 55 6.16 -10.47 18.49
CA GLY A 55 5.16 -11.54 18.48
C GLY A 55 3.92 -11.25 17.63
N ARG A 56 3.92 -10.17 16.85
CA ARG A 56 2.82 -9.76 15.96
C ARG A 56 3.26 -9.83 14.50
N ARG A 57 2.32 -10.16 13.62
CA ARG A 57 2.55 -10.22 12.18
C ARG A 57 2.04 -8.97 11.49
N ALA A 58 2.82 -8.43 10.56
CA ALA A 58 2.42 -7.29 9.75
C ALA A 58 2.48 -7.62 8.25
N LEU A 59 1.59 -7.00 7.47
CA LEU A 59 1.56 -7.06 6.02
C LEU A 59 1.69 -5.65 5.43
N VAL A 60 2.58 -5.48 4.45
CA VAL A 60 2.62 -4.26 3.62
C VAL A 60 2.12 -4.60 2.21
N VAL A 61 1.00 -3.97 1.84
CA VAL A 61 0.37 -4.09 0.51
C VAL A 61 1.08 -3.16 -0.47
N GLY A 62 1.47 -3.66 -1.65
CA GLY A 62 2.16 -2.86 -2.67
C GLY A 62 3.47 -2.27 -2.15
N CYS A 63 4.36 -3.14 -1.65
CA CYS A 63 5.49 -2.71 -0.84
C CYS A 63 6.56 -1.92 -1.61
N GLY A 64 6.52 -1.95 -2.95
CA GLY A 64 7.53 -1.38 -3.81
C GLY A 64 8.94 -1.76 -3.36
N TYR A 65 9.76 -0.75 -3.06
CA TYR A 65 11.13 -0.98 -2.60
C TYR A 65 11.30 -1.04 -1.08
N GLY A 66 10.24 -1.36 -0.34
CA GLY A 66 10.34 -1.94 1.00
C GLY A 66 10.56 -1.00 2.18
N ARG A 67 10.51 0.33 2.01
CA ARG A 67 10.79 1.31 3.09
C ARG A 67 9.88 1.12 4.31
N ASP A 68 8.59 0.99 4.07
CA ASP A 68 7.59 0.79 5.14
C ASP A 68 7.73 -0.61 5.76
N ALA A 69 8.05 -1.63 4.97
CA ALA A 69 8.24 -2.99 5.44
C ALA A 69 9.45 -3.14 6.36
N GLU A 70 10.59 -2.55 5.97
CA GLU A 70 11.81 -2.52 6.79
C GLU A 70 11.60 -1.73 8.09
N PHE A 71 10.86 -0.63 8.01
CA PHE A 71 10.52 0.14 9.19
C PHE A 71 9.69 -0.70 10.18
N LEU A 72 8.64 -1.38 9.72
CA LEU A 72 7.86 -2.28 10.60
C LEU A 72 8.71 -3.42 11.15
N ALA A 73 9.61 -4.02 10.35
CA ALA A 73 10.52 -5.05 10.84
C ALA A 73 11.45 -4.53 11.94
N SER A 74 11.89 -3.27 11.83
CA SER A 74 12.70 -2.60 12.87
C SER A 74 11.97 -2.39 14.20
N LEU A 75 10.63 -2.37 14.17
CA LEU A 75 9.77 -2.30 15.36
C LEU A 75 9.47 -3.69 15.97
N GLY A 76 10.00 -4.77 15.39
CA GLY A 76 9.89 -6.13 15.91
C GLY A 76 8.75 -6.98 15.33
N TYR A 77 8.01 -6.46 14.33
CA TYR A 77 6.99 -7.25 13.63
C TYR A 77 7.62 -8.38 12.79
N ASP A 78 6.91 -9.50 12.68
CA ASP A 78 7.12 -10.50 11.63
C ASP A 78 6.44 -10.02 10.34
N VAL A 79 7.22 -9.49 9.40
CA VAL A 79 6.69 -8.73 8.26
C VAL A 79 6.68 -9.59 7.00
N VAL A 80 5.49 -9.69 6.39
CA VAL A 80 5.33 -10.07 4.98
C VAL A 80 5.09 -8.79 4.18
N ALA A 81 5.69 -8.67 3.01
CA ALA A 81 5.53 -7.51 2.14
C ALA A 81 5.41 -7.99 0.69
N PHE A 82 4.42 -7.52 -0.04
CA PHE A 82 4.21 -7.98 -1.41
C PHE A 82 4.00 -6.85 -2.39
N ASP A 83 4.38 -7.14 -3.63
CA ASP A 83 4.15 -6.30 -4.79
C ASP A 83 3.79 -7.20 -5.98
N ILE A 84 3.01 -6.67 -6.92
CA ILE A 84 2.65 -7.41 -8.14
C ILE A 84 3.84 -7.58 -9.07
N SER A 85 4.86 -6.72 -8.96
CA SER A 85 6.03 -6.68 -9.84
C SER A 85 7.14 -7.64 -9.38
N PRO A 86 7.48 -8.67 -10.21
CA PRO A 86 8.69 -9.45 -10.01
C PRO A 86 9.98 -8.60 -9.95
N THR A 87 10.08 -7.56 -10.77
CA THR A 87 11.24 -6.66 -10.77
C THR A 87 11.32 -5.88 -9.47
N GLY A 88 10.23 -5.29 -8.98
CA GLY A 88 10.18 -4.59 -7.70
C GLY A 88 10.62 -5.49 -6.53
N ILE A 89 10.13 -6.73 -6.50
CA ILE A 89 10.52 -7.72 -5.48
C ILE A 89 12.00 -8.14 -5.60
N ALA A 90 12.53 -8.28 -6.81
CA ALA A 90 13.96 -8.54 -6.99
C ALA A 90 14.81 -7.36 -6.50
N THR A 91 14.42 -6.13 -6.83
CA THR A 91 15.12 -4.91 -6.42
C THR A 91 15.12 -4.73 -4.91
N VAL A 92 13.98 -4.93 -4.22
CA VAL A 92 13.93 -4.76 -2.76
C VAL A 92 14.79 -5.80 -2.03
N ARG A 93 14.82 -7.05 -2.51
CA ARG A 93 15.71 -8.10 -1.97
C ARG A 93 17.18 -7.77 -2.18
N ALA A 94 17.54 -7.20 -3.33
CA ALA A 94 18.91 -6.74 -3.58
C ALA A 94 19.28 -5.51 -2.72
N ARG A 95 18.31 -4.63 -2.45
CA ARG A 95 18.46 -3.46 -1.59
C ARG A 95 18.66 -3.83 -0.12
N TYR A 96 18.01 -4.90 0.34
CA TYR A 96 18.05 -5.38 1.72
C TYR A 96 18.41 -6.88 1.82
N PRO A 97 19.67 -7.25 1.50
CA PRO A 97 20.07 -8.67 1.41
C PRO A 97 20.03 -9.41 2.76
N GLU A 98 20.13 -8.68 3.86
CA GLU A 98 20.11 -9.22 5.24
C GLU A 98 18.74 -9.01 5.93
N SER A 99 17.72 -8.62 5.17
CA SER A 99 16.38 -8.38 5.71
C SER A 99 15.77 -9.65 6.30
N LYS A 100 14.94 -9.46 7.32
CA LYS A 100 14.05 -10.50 7.85
C LYS A 100 12.65 -10.44 7.23
N VAL A 101 12.35 -9.42 6.43
CA VAL A 101 11.06 -9.26 5.75
C VAL A 101 10.89 -10.37 4.72
N GLU A 102 9.73 -11.03 4.73
CA GLU A 102 9.34 -11.95 3.68
C GLU A 102 8.76 -11.17 2.49
N TYR A 103 9.59 -10.92 1.48
CA TYR A 103 9.16 -10.29 0.23
C TYR A 103 8.54 -11.29 -0.73
N VAL A 104 7.33 -11.04 -1.22
CA VAL A 104 6.57 -11.98 -2.08
C VAL A 104 6.04 -11.27 -3.34
N VAL A 105 6.12 -11.94 -4.49
CA VAL A 105 5.36 -11.49 -5.68
C VAL A 105 3.93 -12.00 -5.53
N ALA A 106 2.96 -11.11 -5.40
CA ALA A 106 1.55 -11.47 -5.25
C ALA A 106 0.61 -10.40 -5.83
N ASP A 107 -0.59 -10.81 -6.23
CA ASP A 107 -1.63 -9.92 -6.73
C ASP A 107 -2.61 -9.57 -5.60
N LEU A 108 -2.80 -8.28 -5.32
CA LEU A 108 -3.77 -7.81 -4.33
C LEU A 108 -5.20 -8.28 -4.65
N LEU A 109 -5.53 -8.46 -5.92
CA LEU A 109 -6.88 -8.87 -6.34
C LEU A 109 -7.11 -10.38 -6.17
N ASP A 110 -6.05 -11.17 -6.03
CA ASP A 110 -6.04 -12.62 -5.83
C ASP A 110 -4.91 -13.04 -4.87
N PRO A 111 -4.97 -12.61 -3.59
CA PRO A 111 -3.90 -12.91 -2.63
C PRO A 111 -3.93 -14.38 -2.19
N PRO A 112 -2.81 -14.93 -1.69
CA PRO A 112 -2.76 -16.28 -1.12
C PRO A 112 -3.87 -16.52 -0.09
N ALA A 113 -4.53 -17.68 -0.18
CA ALA A 113 -5.70 -17.99 0.66
C ALA A 113 -5.36 -18.02 2.16
N GLU A 114 -4.14 -18.42 2.50
CA GLU A 114 -3.59 -18.46 3.85
C GLU A 114 -3.40 -17.07 4.49
N TRP A 115 -3.50 -15.99 3.71
CA TRP A 115 -3.38 -14.62 4.22
C TRP A 115 -4.70 -14.05 4.76
N HIS A 116 -5.81 -14.79 4.62
CA HIS A 116 -7.10 -14.41 5.17
C HIS A 116 -7.02 -14.15 6.68
N HIS A 117 -7.27 -12.90 7.11
CA HIS A 117 -7.19 -12.47 8.51
C HIS A 117 -5.88 -12.87 9.23
N ALA A 118 -4.78 -13.00 8.50
CA ALA A 118 -3.55 -13.61 9.03
C ALA A 118 -2.59 -12.62 9.71
N PHE A 119 -2.93 -11.32 9.70
CA PHE A 119 -2.03 -10.24 10.11
C PHE A 119 -2.65 -9.34 11.17
N ASP A 120 -1.86 -9.04 12.21
CA ASP A 120 -2.23 -8.14 13.30
C ASP A 120 -2.15 -6.66 12.90
N LEU A 121 -1.40 -6.37 11.83
CA LEU A 121 -1.31 -5.06 11.21
C LEU A 121 -1.22 -5.23 9.69
N VAL A 122 -2.15 -4.67 8.94
CA VAL A 122 -2.05 -4.46 7.50
C VAL A 122 -1.82 -2.98 7.26
N VAL A 123 -0.82 -2.64 6.46
CA VAL A 123 -0.56 -1.28 5.99
C VAL A 123 -0.80 -1.24 4.49
N GLU A 124 -1.78 -0.46 4.09
CA GLU A 124 -2.04 -0.08 2.71
C GLU A 124 -1.63 1.38 2.54
N ASN A 125 -0.71 1.63 1.61
CA ASN A 125 -0.19 2.96 1.33
C ASN A 125 -0.34 3.25 -0.16
N MET A 126 -1.44 3.92 -0.51
CA MET A 126 -1.79 4.35 -1.86
C MET A 126 -1.82 3.28 -2.95
N THR A 127 -1.80 1.98 -2.61
CA THR A 127 -1.85 0.89 -3.60
C THR A 127 -3.20 0.86 -4.30
N VAL A 128 -4.30 1.01 -3.56
CA VAL A 128 -5.65 1.02 -4.14
C VAL A 128 -5.80 2.18 -5.13
N GLN A 129 -5.31 3.36 -4.76
CA GLN A 129 -5.39 4.58 -5.58
C GLN A 129 -4.50 4.55 -6.82
N ALA A 130 -3.59 3.58 -6.92
CA ALA A 130 -2.75 3.39 -8.09
C ALA A 130 -3.40 2.42 -9.10
N LEU A 131 -4.52 1.77 -8.74
CA LEU A 131 -5.32 0.92 -9.61
C LEU A 131 -6.43 1.71 -10.30
N PRO A 132 -6.88 1.30 -11.50
CA PRO A 132 -8.09 1.85 -12.12
C PRO A 132 -9.30 1.87 -11.18
N VAL A 133 -10.11 2.94 -11.26
CA VAL A 133 -11.26 3.19 -10.36
C VAL A 133 -12.26 2.03 -10.32
N ASP A 134 -12.45 1.31 -11.43
CA ASP A 134 -13.34 0.16 -11.49
C ASP A 134 -12.85 -1.07 -10.69
N LEU A 135 -11.56 -1.09 -10.30
CA LEU A 135 -10.97 -2.10 -9.44
C LEU A 135 -10.95 -1.72 -7.96
N HIS A 136 -11.16 -0.45 -7.61
CA HIS A 136 -11.05 0.03 -6.23
C HIS A 136 -11.91 -0.77 -5.26
N ALA A 137 -13.19 -1.00 -5.58
CA ALA A 137 -14.11 -1.74 -4.69
C ALA A 137 -13.59 -3.14 -4.34
N ARG A 138 -13.09 -3.88 -5.35
CA ARG A 138 -12.51 -5.22 -5.16
C ARG A 138 -11.19 -5.16 -4.39
N ALA A 139 -10.35 -4.17 -4.69
CA ALA A 139 -9.07 -4.00 -4.01
C ALA A 139 -9.28 -3.66 -2.52
N ILE A 140 -10.21 -2.76 -2.20
CA ILE A 140 -10.61 -2.41 -0.82
C ILE A 140 -11.08 -3.65 -0.06
N GLU A 141 -11.99 -4.43 -0.66
CA GLU A 141 -12.46 -5.70 -0.08
C GLU A 141 -11.30 -6.65 0.22
N ARG A 142 -10.36 -6.80 -0.72
CA ARG A 142 -9.19 -7.66 -0.54
C ARG A 142 -8.24 -7.17 0.54
N VAL A 143 -7.98 -5.86 0.64
CA VAL A 143 -7.16 -5.30 1.73
C VAL A 143 -7.81 -5.58 3.09
N ALA A 144 -9.12 -5.32 3.22
CA ALA A 144 -9.85 -5.59 4.46
C ALA A 144 -9.81 -7.08 4.84
N TRP A 145 -9.98 -7.97 3.85
CA TRP A 145 -9.94 -9.43 4.00
C TRP A 145 -8.59 -9.97 4.52
N LEU A 146 -7.47 -9.29 4.26
CA LEU A 146 -6.15 -9.68 4.77
C LEU A 146 -6.01 -9.44 6.29
N THR A 147 -6.84 -8.56 6.85
CA THR A 147 -6.61 -7.97 8.17
C THR A 147 -7.27 -8.78 9.29
N GLY A 148 -6.47 -9.25 10.25
CA GLY A 148 -6.93 -9.99 11.43
C GLY A 148 -7.28 -9.07 12.59
N SER A 149 -6.32 -8.23 13.00
CA SER A 149 -6.58 -7.05 13.83
C SER A 149 -6.38 -5.80 12.99
N THR A 150 -5.31 -5.01 13.10
CA THR A 150 -5.28 -3.60 12.68
C THR A 150 -5.12 -3.36 11.16
N LEU A 151 -5.85 -2.43 10.52
CA LEU A 151 -5.63 -1.91 9.16
C LEU A 151 -5.35 -0.42 9.27
N LEU A 152 -4.21 -0.02 8.73
CA LEU A 152 -3.82 1.36 8.53
C LEU A 152 -3.87 1.67 7.03
N VAL A 153 -4.77 2.59 6.65
CA VAL A 153 -4.91 3.10 5.29
C VAL A 153 -4.27 4.48 5.23
N LEU A 154 -3.25 4.64 4.38
CA LEU A 154 -2.59 5.91 4.09
C LEU A 154 -2.97 6.35 2.68
N ALA A 155 -3.87 7.33 2.59
CA ALA A 155 -4.50 7.69 1.34
C ALA A 155 -4.54 9.20 1.08
N VAL A 156 -4.70 9.60 -0.18
CA VAL A 156 -5.12 10.94 -0.54
C VAL A 156 -6.63 10.90 -0.70
N ALA A 157 -7.33 11.82 -0.04
CA ALA A 157 -8.78 11.90 -0.10
C ALA A 157 -9.23 12.97 -1.11
N ARG A 158 -10.39 12.75 -1.70
CA ARG A 158 -11.15 13.75 -2.47
C ARG A 158 -12.60 13.76 -2.03
N ASP A 159 -13.35 14.78 -2.46
CA ASP A 159 -14.79 14.79 -2.31
C ASP A 159 -15.46 13.72 -3.20
N GLU A 160 -16.70 13.38 -2.86
CA GLU A 160 -17.55 12.55 -3.71
C GLU A 160 -17.73 13.19 -5.10
N GLY A 161 -17.87 12.34 -6.12
CA GLY A 161 -18.07 12.79 -7.51
C GLY A 161 -17.20 12.02 -8.51
N PRO A 162 -17.10 12.51 -9.76
CA PRO A 162 -16.28 11.88 -10.77
C PRO A 162 -14.80 11.89 -10.34
N ALA A 163 -14.10 10.80 -10.62
CA ALA A 163 -12.67 10.72 -10.37
C ALA A 163 -11.91 11.70 -11.29
N PRO A 164 -10.82 12.33 -10.80
CA PRO A 164 -9.93 13.11 -11.64
C PRO A 164 -9.13 12.20 -12.59
N ASP A 165 -8.36 12.80 -13.49
CA ASP A 165 -7.35 12.07 -14.25
C ASP A 165 -6.29 11.50 -13.27
N GLY A 166 -5.94 10.23 -13.44
CA GLY A 166 -4.97 9.51 -12.60
C GLY A 166 -3.81 8.92 -13.40
N PRO A 167 -2.95 8.10 -12.75
CA PRO A 167 -2.89 7.82 -11.32
C PRO A 167 -2.07 8.89 -10.55
N PRO A 168 -2.20 8.98 -9.21
CA PRO A 168 -3.17 8.24 -8.39
C PRO A 168 -4.59 8.79 -8.56
N TRP A 169 -5.60 7.94 -8.35
CA TRP A 169 -7.01 8.33 -8.23
C TRP A 169 -7.36 8.44 -6.73
N PRO A 170 -7.46 9.65 -6.17
CA PRO A 170 -7.77 9.83 -4.76
C PRO A 170 -9.09 9.16 -4.35
N LEU A 171 -9.16 8.66 -3.12
CA LEU A 171 -10.36 7.96 -2.62
C LEU A 171 -11.43 8.95 -2.16
N THR A 172 -12.70 8.62 -2.39
CA THR A 172 -13.82 9.33 -1.76
C THR A 172 -14.03 8.90 -0.31
N PRO A 173 -14.79 9.67 0.50
CA PRO A 173 -15.19 9.24 1.83
C PRO A 173 -15.89 7.87 1.81
N SER A 174 -16.74 7.60 0.83
CA SER A 174 -17.40 6.29 0.70
C SER A 174 -16.43 5.14 0.45
N GLU A 175 -15.39 5.35 -0.36
CA GLU A 175 -14.33 4.36 -0.59
C GLU A 175 -13.49 4.14 0.66
N ILE A 176 -13.13 5.21 1.37
CA ILE A 176 -12.43 5.13 2.65
C ILE A 176 -13.25 4.35 3.68
N GLU A 177 -14.55 4.64 3.78
CA GLU A 177 -15.46 3.94 4.71
C GLU A 177 -15.60 2.45 4.36
N ALA A 178 -15.48 2.09 3.08
CA ALA A 178 -15.60 0.69 2.62
C ALA A 178 -14.45 -0.21 3.10
N PHE A 179 -13.30 0.32 3.53
CA PHE A 179 -12.28 -0.50 4.21
C PHE A 179 -12.76 -1.06 5.55
N ALA A 180 -13.80 -0.49 6.15
CA ALA A 180 -14.36 -0.94 7.43
C ALA A 180 -15.50 -1.98 7.27
N CYS A 181 -15.71 -2.56 6.08
CA CYS A 181 -16.75 -3.57 5.84
C CYS A 181 -16.60 -4.83 6.73
N ASP A 182 -17.68 -5.63 6.85
CA ASP A 182 -17.93 -6.77 7.79
C ASP A 182 -18.56 -6.44 9.16
N GLY A 183 -19.24 -5.29 9.31
CA GLY A 183 -19.92 -4.97 10.57
C GLY A 183 -18.96 -4.72 11.75
N ARG A 184 -17.69 -4.42 11.44
CA ARG A 184 -16.63 -4.12 12.41
C ARG A 184 -16.64 -2.63 12.78
N PRO A 185 -16.10 -2.24 13.95
CA PRO A 185 -16.18 -0.86 14.43
C PRO A 185 -15.56 0.15 13.47
N ARG A 186 -16.19 1.33 13.38
CA ARG A 186 -15.77 2.46 12.54
C ARG A 186 -14.32 2.88 12.78
N ALA A 187 -13.64 3.24 11.69
CA ALA A 187 -12.31 3.84 11.68
C ALA A 187 -12.22 5.10 12.56
N ARG A 188 -11.05 5.33 13.15
CA ARG A 188 -10.63 6.69 13.54
C ARG A 188 -9.96 7.33 12.32
N SER A 189 -10.59 8.34 11.74
CA SER A 189 -10.01 9.19 10.69
C SER A 189 -9.17 10.30 11.33
N GLY A 190 -7.89 10.37 10.98
CA GLY A 190 -6.99 11.52 11.24
C GLY A 190 -7.01 12.53 10.09
N ALA A 191 -6.74 13.80 10.42
CA ALA A 191 -6.80 15.03 9.60
C ALA A 191 -7.21 14.91 8.11
N ILE A 192 -8.46 15.28 7.82
CA ILE A 192 -8.88 15.74 6.48
C ILE A 192 -8.46 17.21 6.36
N THR A 193 -7.38 17.49 5.64
CA THR A 193 -7.11 18.84 5.12
C THR A 193 -7.31 18.86 3.61
N PRO A 194 -7.78 19.98 3.01
CA PRO A 194 -7.84 20.10 1.56
C PRO A 194 -6.44 19.89 0.97
N GLY A 195 -6.25 18.84 0.17
CA GLY A 195 -4.95 18.44 -0.39
C GLY A 195 -4.05 17.65 0.58
N GLY A 196 -4.58 17.12 1.69
CA GLY A 196 -3.86 16.37 2.70
C GLY A 196 -4.14 14.86 2.71
N TRP A 197 -3.22 14.14 3.35
CA TRP A 197 -3.25 12.69 3.58
C TRP A 197 -4.25 12.33 4.66
N LEU A 198 -5.04 11.29 4.41
CA LEU A 198 -5.85 10.64 5.42
C LEU A 198 -5.11 9.42 5.97
N SER A 199 -4.89 9.38 7.28
CA SER A 199 -4.65 8.14 8.00
C SER A 199 -5.98 7.65 8.59
N SER A 200 -6.41 6.47 8.18
CA SER A 200 -7.55 5.81 8.82
C SER A 200 -7.07 4.55 9.51
N CYS A 201 -7.37 4.44 10.80
CA CYS A 201 -7.07 3.26 11.59
C CYS A 201 -8.38 2.62 11.98
N VAL A 202 -8.61 1.43 11.45
CA VAL A 202 -9.61 0.54 12.02
C VAL A 202 -8.91 -0.15 13.22
N ASN A 203 -9.63 -0.56 14.27
CA ASN A 203 -9.08 -1.37 15.36
C ASN A 203 -10.12 -2.42 15.78
N TRP A 204 -9.67 -3.64 16.09
CA TRP A 204 -10.50 -4.80 16.36
C TRP A 204 -10.23 -5.23 17.81
N PRO A 205 -11.27 -5.57 18.59
CA PRO A 205 -11.10 -6.12 19.94
C PRO A 205 -10.45 -7.50 19.95
#